data_AF-A0A169RJJ1-F1
#
_entry.id   AF-A0A169RJJ1-F1
#
_cell.length_a   1.000
_cell.length_b   1.000
_cell.length_c   1.000
_cell.angle_alpha   90.00
_cell.angle_beta   90.00
_cell.angle_gamma   90.00
#
_symmetry.space_group_name_H-M   'P 1'
#
loop_
_entity.id
_entity.type
_entity.pdbx_description
1 polymer ?
#
loop_
_entity_poly.entity_id
_entity_poly.type
_entity_poly.pdbx_seq_one_letter_code
_entity_poly.pdbx_strand_id
1 'polypeptide(L)'
;MRMRQVQPERPVPSHLGSPSGEAQVGAQQAENPQDLQKIVPCAGSADHEVGDPLRRRLGAYVELSSSDIRELESLTTNGRRFPAQTPLLHQSDVPESAVLVLDGFACRYKFLTNGRRQITAYLLPGDIFEPELDFRLPLDCALGTLTACRLTLIPRSDYEDLIRRRPRIALALQMARLTEAATLREWITNLGSRSGPERLAHFLCEILFRLRATGFASENQFSFPITQADLADTLGMSCVHVNRVLQKLRRDGLIELSGRKLTILKPDGLKSLAEFDASYLKVDATPLRPNSSARPAA
;
A
#
# COMPACT_ATOMS: atom_id res chain seq x y z
N MET A 1 66.91 -16.55 22.48
CA MET A 1 65.78 -16.02 21.69
C MET A 1 64.50 -16.46 22.41
N ARG A 2 63.79 -15.51 23.03
CA ARG A 2 62.78 -15.75 24.08
C ARG A 2 61.47 -16.32 23.51
N MET A 3 61.01 -17.45 24.04
CA MET A 3 59.64 -17.94 23.88
C MET A 3 58.68 -17.06 24.71
N ARG A 4 57.65 -16.48 24.07
CA ARG A 4 56.55 -15.79 24.75
C ARG A 4 55.46 -16.81 25.10
N GLN A 5 55.19 -16.98 26.39
CA GLN A 5 54.02 -17.69 26.90
C GLN A 5 52.77 -16.82 26.68
N VAL A 6 51.73 -17.42 26.10
CA VAL A 6 50.39 -16.85 25.95
C VAL A 6 49.60 -17.20 27.21
N GLN A 7 49.14 -16.18 27.95
CA GLN A 7 48.23 -16.37 29.09
C GLN A 7 46.77 -16.41 28.60
N PRO A 8 45.89 -17.22 29.23
CA PRO A 8 44.48 -17.27 28.87
C PRO A 8 43.70 -16.06 29.42
N GLU A 9 42.83 -15.49 28.57
CA GLU A 9 41.95 -14.37 28.91
C GLU A 9 40.93 -14.73 30.01
N ARG A 10 40.74 -13.82 30.96
CA ARG A 10 39.70 -13.91 32.01
C ARG A 10 38.35 -13.47 31.44
N PRO A 11 37.23 -14.11 31.84
CA PRO A 11 35.90 -13.73 31.38
C PRO A 11 35.45 -12.40 32.01
N VAL A 12 34.88 -11.52 31.18
CA VAL A 12 34.27 -10.24 31.58
C VAL A 12 32.86 -10.50 32.13
N PRO A 13 32.48 -9.95 33.30
CA PRO A 13 31.16 -10.18 33.87
C PRO A 13 30.06 -9.42 33.14
N SER A 14 28.99 -10.13 32.82
CA SER A 14 27.73 -9.64 32.26
C SER A 14 26.95 -8.83 33.30
N HIS A 15 26.95 -7.51 33.18
CA HIS A 15 26.03 -6.63 33.89
C HIS A 15 24.88 -6.21 32.96
N LEU A 16 23.82 -7.03 32.94
CA LEU A 16 22.50 -6.60 32.49
C LEU A 16 21.81 -5.93 33.68
N GLY A 17 21.89 -4.60 33.72
CA GLY A 17 21.01 -3.78 34.55
C GLY A 17 19.68 -3.60 33.82
N SER A 18 18.59 -4.08 34.41
CA SER A 18 17.23 -3.79 33.98
C SER A 18 16.92 -2.30 34.16
N PRO A 19 16.30 -1.62 33.17
CA PRO A 19 15.43 -0.51 33.43
C PRO A 19 13.99 -1.03 33.51
N SER A 20 13.45 -0.97 34.72
CA SER A 20 12.04 -1.08 35.04
C SER A 20 11.25 0.08 34.40
N GLY A 21 10.08 -0.25 33.87
CA GLY A 21 8.95 0.66 33.71
C GLY A 21 8.97 1.57 32.47
N GLU A 22 8.15 1.23 31.47
CA GLU A 22 7.02 2.06 31.02
C GLU A 22 6.30 1.43 29.81
N ALA A 23 4.97 1.40 29.91
CA ALA A 23 3.96 1.23 28.86
C ALA A 23 3.98 -0.06 28.00
N GLN A 24 3.57 -1.19 28.59
CA GLN A 24 2.81 -2.21 27.84
C GLN A 24 1.45 -1.61 27.45
N VAL A 25 1.31 -1.16 26.20
CA VAL A 25 0.00 -1.04 25.56
C VAL A 25 -0.20 -2.32 24.75
N GLY A 26 -1.14 -3.13 25.19
CA GLY A 26 -1.40 -4.47 24.67
C GLY A 26 -1.75 -4.46 23.18
N ALA A 27 -0.84 -4.97 22.36
CA ALA A 27 -1.20 -5.64 21.13
C ALA A 27 -1.74 -7.02 21.55
N GLN A 28 -3.06 -7.17 21.64
CA GLN A 28 -3.67 -8.50 21.66
C GLN A 28 -3.38 -9.15 20.31
N GLN A 29 -2.48 -10.13 20.36
CA GLN A 29 -2.05 -10.94 19.24
C GLN A 29 -3.23 -11.78 18.74
N ALA A 30 -3.61 -11.63 17.47
CA ALA A 30 -4.24 -12.73 16.75
C ALA A 30 -3.09 -13.62 16.26
N GLU A 31 -2.83 -14.73 16.95
CA GLU A 31 -1.65 -15.59 16.70
C GLU A 31 -1.83 -16.54 15.49
N ASN A 32 -2.95 -16.48 14.75
CA ASN A 32 -3.26 -17.44 13.70
C ASN A 32 -3.97 -16.80 12.48
N PRO A 33 -3.53 -17.05 11.23
CA PRO A 33 -4.23 -16.64 10.00
C PRO A 33 -5.71 -17.04 9.96
N GLN A 34 -6.10 -18.12 10.64
CA GLN A 34 -7.50 -18.58 10.74
C GLN A 34 -8.38 -17.68 11.63
N ASP A 35 -7.80 -16.77 12.42
CA ASP A 35 -8.56 -15.86 13.28
C ASP A 35 -9.15 -14.66 12.51
N LEU A 36 -8.71 -14.40 11.27
CA LEU A 36 -9.34 -13.42 10.38
C LEU A 36 -10.83 -13.69 10.14
N GLN A 37 -11.23 -14.97 10.16
CA GLN A 37 -12.63 -15.36 10.04
C GLN A 37 -13.43 -15.12 11.34
N LYS A 38 -12.74 -15.05 12.50
CA LYS A 38 -13.30 -14.92 13.85
C LYS A 38 -13.40 -13.47 14.36
N ILE A 39 -12.82 -12.50 13.65
CA ILE A 39 -12.98 -11.08 14.00
C ILE A 39 -14.47 -10.70 13.89
N VAL A 40 -15.07 -10.39 15.03
CA VAL A 40 -16.50 -10.11 15.17
C VAL A 40 -16.85 -8.81 14.43
N PRO A 41 -17.88 -8.80 13.57
CA PRO A 41 -18.29 -7.60 12.87
C PRO A 41 -18.85 -6.55 13.84
N CYS A 42 -18.27 -5.35 13.87
CA CYS A 42 -18.93 -4.20 14.48
C CYS A 42 -20.02 -3.68 13.53
N ALA A 43 -21.25 -3.57 14.03
CA ALA A 43 -22.42 -3.17 13.27
C ALA A 43 -22.39 -1.68 12.87
N GLY A 44 -22.79 -1.43 11.62
CA GLY A 44 -23.52 -0.23 11.20
C GLY A 44 -22.74 1.07 10.98
N SER A 45 -22.62 1.48 9.72
CA SER A 45 -23.29 2.70 9.22
C SER A 45 -23.29 2.67 7.69
N ALA A 46 -24.41 3.11 7.10
CA ALA A 46 -24.56 3.33 5.68
C ALA A 46 -23.72 4.53 5.20
N ASP A 47 -23.70 4.71 3.88
CA ASP A 47 -23.42 5.95 3.12
C ASP A 47 -21.99 6.17 2.61
N HIS A 48 -21.76 5.88 1.32
CA HIS A 48 -21.95 6.87 0.25
C HIS A 48 -21.83 6.21 -1.14
N GLU A 49 -22.51 6.81 -2.12
CA GLU A 49 -22.65 6.51 -3.56
C GLU A 49 -21.33 6.52 -4.37
N VAL A 50 -20.22 6.08 -3.78
CA VAL A 50 -18.98 5.87 -4.52
C VAL A 50 -19.14 4.54 -5.26
N GLY A 51 -19.46 4.60 -6.56
CA GLY A 51 -19.61 3.40 -7.38
C GLY A 51 -18.43 2.43 -7.23
N ASP A 52 -18.68 1.15 -7.44
CA ASP A 52 -17.75 0.04 -7.13
C ASP A 52 -16.27 0.38 -7.45
N PRO A 53 -15.39 0.49 -6.43
CA PRO A 53 -14.01 0.91 -6.63
C PRO A 53 -13.17 -0.11 -7.41
N LEU A 54 -13.46 -1.40 -7.26
CA LEU A 54 -12.76 -2.45 -7.99
C LEU A 54 -13.10 -2.37 -9.48
N ARG A 55 -14.39 -2.22 -9.80
CA ARG A 55 -14.85 -1.99 -11.18
C ARG A 55 -14.19 -0.77 -11.80
N ARG A 56 -14.13 0.36 -11.06
CA ARG A 56 -13.49 1.59 -11.56
C ARG A 56 -11.99 1.39 -11.82
N ARG A 57 -11.28 0.75 -10.89
CA ARG A 57 -9.85 0.45 -11.03
C ARG A 57 -9.59 -0.45 -12.24
N LEU A 58 -10.26 -1.61 -12.31
CA LEU A 58 -10.01 -2.58 -13.38
C LEU A 58 -10.51 -2.09 -14.75
N GLY A 59 -11.61 -1.33 -14.78
CA GLY A 59 -12.15 -0.71 -15.98
C GLY A 59 -11.24 0.37 -16.58
N ALA A 60 -10.30 0.92 -15.80
CA ALA A 60 -9.29 1.85 -16.31
C ALA A 60 -8.21 1.15 -17.15
N TYR A 61 -8.05 -0.17 -17.00
CA TYR A 61 -7.02 -0.95 -17.71
C TYR A 61 -7.57 -1.65 -18.96
N VAL A 62 -8.81 -2.11 -18.90
CA VAL A 62 -9.46 -2.97 -19.91
C VAL A 62 -10.95 -2.65 -19.94
N GLU A 63 -11.57 -2.62 -21.12
CA GLU A 63 -13.04 -2.55 -21.21
C GLU A 63 -13.69 -3.79 -20.57
N LEU A 64 -14.66 -3.63 -19.68
CA LEU A 64 -15.32 -4.75 -18.99
C LEU A 64 -16.72 -4.99 -19.58
N SER A 65 -17.06 -6.25 -19.87
CA SER A 65 -18.42 -6.58 -20.31
C SER A 65 -19.42 -6.41 -19.17
N SER A 66 -20.72 -6.28 -19.47
CA SER A 66 -21.77 -6.24 -18.44
C SER A 66 -21.76 -7.48 -17.54
N SER A 67 -21.30 -8.62 -18.07
CA SER A 67 -21.17 -9.85 -17.29
C SER A 67 -19.96 -9.84 -16.36
N ASP A 68 -18.85 -9.20 -16.76
CA ASP A 68 -17.67 -9.00 -15.90
C ASP A 68 -17.99 -8.01 -14.78
N ILE A 69 -18.69 -6.92 -15.12
CA ILE A 69 -19.14 -5.91 -14.15
C ILE A 69 -19.97 -6.55 -13.03
N ARG A 70 -20.96 -7.38 -13.37
CA ARG A 70 -21.77 -8.09 -12.37
C ARG A 70 -20.95 -9.03 -11.49
N GLU A 71 -19.95 -9.70 -12.06
CA GLU A 71 -19.05 -10.56 -11.29
C GLU A 71 -18.25 -9.73 -10.27
N LEU A 72 -17.67 -8.60 -10.69
CA LEU A 72 -16.92 -7.71 -9.80
C LEU A 72 -17.81 -7.11 -8.69
N GLU A 73 -19.02 -6.67 -9.04
CA GLU A 73 -20.00 -6.13 -8.08
C GLU A 73 -20.43 -7.17 -7.03
N SER A 74 -20.43 -8.46 -7.38
CA SER A 74 -20.69 -9.53 -6.41
C SER A 74 -19.58 -9.64 -5.34
N LEU A 75 -18.32 -9.36 -5.71
CA LEU A 75 -17.17 -9.40 -4.79
C LEU A 75 -17.18 -8.21 -3.81
N THR A 76 -17.76 -7.07 -4.19
CA THR A 76 -17.80 -5.86 -3.35
C THR A 76 -18.98 -5.83 -2.38
N THR A 77 -19.96 -6.73 -2.58
CA THR A 77 -21.17 -6.82 -1.75
C THR A 77 -20.87 -7.34 -0.33
N ASN A 78 -19.97 -8.32 -0.19
CA ASN A 78 -19.69 -9.02 1.07
C ASN A 78 -18.58 -8.40 1.95
N GLY A 79 -18.33 -7.10 1.80
CA GLY A 79 -17.28 -6.41 2.55
C GLY A 79 -17.52 -6.38 4.07
N ARG A 80 -16.53 -6.82 4.83
CA ARG A 80 -16.45 -6.82 6.30
C ARG A 80 -15.64 -5.64 6.81
N ARG A 81 -15.98 -5.14 8.01
CA ARG A 81 -15.23 -4.05 8.65
C ARG A 81 -14.10 -4.60 9.51
N PHE A 82 -12.92 -3.98 9.39
CA PHE A 82 -11.73 -4.25 10.17
C PHE A 82 -11.28 -2.96 10.86
N PRO A 83 -10.85 -3.01 12.15
CA PRO A 83 -10.34 -1.83 12.84
C PRO A 83 -9.07 -1.25 12.20
N ALA A 84 -8.70 -0.04 12.62
CA ALA A 84 -7.41 0.53 12.28
C ALA A 84 -6.26 -0.23 12.94
N GLN A 85 -5.07 -0.17 12.33
CA GLN A 85 -3.83 -0.74 12.89
C GLN A 85 -3.96 -2.24 13.22
N THR A 86 -4.70 -2.96 12.39
CA THR A 86 -4.95 -4.40 12.55
C THR A 86 -4.05 -5.18 11.58
N PRO A 87 -3.13 -6.02 12.08
CA PRO A 87 -2.41 -6.99 11.25
C PRO A 87 -3.42 -7.95 10.62
N LEU A 88 -3.31 -8.14 9.31
CA LEU A 88 -4.15 -9.06 8.56
C LEU A 88 -3.38 -10.35 8.22
N LEU A 89 -2.17 -10.20 7.68
CA LEU A 89 -1.31 -11.32 7.33
C LEU A 89 0.10 -11.01 7.83
N HIS A 90 0.79 -12.02 8.33
CA HIS A 90 2.17 -11.94 8.76
C HIS A 90 3.13 -12.41 7.67
N GLN A 91 4.39 -12.01 7.81
CA GLN A 91 5.45 -12.53 6.96
C GLN A 91 5.59 -14.03 7.20
N SER A 92 5.78 -14.79 6.12
CA SER A 92 5.82 -16.25 6.08
C SER A 92 4.45 -16.95 6.21
N ASP A 93 3.34 -16.22 6.33
CA ASP A 93 2.02 -16.82 6.26
C ASP A 93 1.76 -17.41 4.87
N VAL A 94 0.99 -18.50 4.83
CA VAL A 94 0.43 -19.01 3.58
C VAL A 94 -1.03 -18.53 3.51
N PRO A 95 -1.35 -17.58 2.63
CA PRO A 95 -2.66 -16.93 2.61
C PRO A 95 -3.73 -17.81 1.99
N GLU A 96 -4.89 -17.86 2.64
CA GLU A 96 -6.06 -18.63 2.16
C GLU A 96 -7.03 -17.80 1.31
N SER A 97 -6.81 -16.49 1.24
CA SER A 97 -7.71 -15.55 0.55
C SER A 97 -6.95 -14.35 -0.02
N ALA A 98 -7.44 -13.83 -1.15
CA ALA A 98 -7.10 -12.48 -1.58
C ALA A 98 -7.85 -11.47 -0.72
N VAL A 99 -7.29 -10.28 -0.54
CA VAL A 99 -7.88 -9.21 0.26
C VAL A 99 -8.16 -8.01 -0.64
N LEU A 100 -9.44 -7.73 -0.88
CA LEU A 100 -9.89 -6.56 -1.63
C LEU A 100 -10.22 -5.42 -0.66
N VAL A 101 -9.63 -4.25 -0.88
CA VAL A 101 -9.96 -3.03 -0.14
C VAL A 101 -11.14 -2.32 -0.80
N LEU A 102 -12.21 -2.10 -0.04
CA LEU A 102 -13.42 -1.41 -0.51
C LEU A 102 -13.52 0.02 0.05
N ASP A 103 -13.00 0.22 1.25
CA ASP A 103 -12.88 1.52 1.91
C ASP A 103 -11.74 1.47 2.93
N GLY A 104 -11.14 2.62 3.23
CA GLY A 104 -9.99 2.73 4.12
C GLY A 104 -8.65 2.46 3.44
N PHE A 105 -7.58 2.51 4.23
CA PHE A 105 -6.19 2.38 3.78
C PHE A 105 -5.57 1.18 4.48
N ALA A 106 -5.08 0.23 3.70
CA ALA A 106 -4.23 -0.85 4.16
C ALA A 106 -2.81 -0.68 3.60
N CYS A 107 -1.87 -1.48 4.07
CA CYS A 107 -0.49 -1.41 3.59
C CYS A 107 0.21 -2.77 3.64
N ARG A 108 1.16 -2.96 2.72
CA ARG A 108 2.21 -3.98 2.84
C ARG A 108 3.37 -3.38 3.60
N TYR A 109 3.93 -4.15 4.52
CA TYR A 109 5.09 -3.71 5.28
C TYR A 109 6.00 -4.88 5.65
N LYS A 110 7.25 -4.56 5.99
CA LYS A 110 8.22 -5.51 6.53
C LYS A 110 8.76 -4.98 7.85
N PHE A 111 8.99 -5.88 8.80
CA PHE A 111 9.77 -5.56 9.98
C PHE A 111 11.22 -5.94 9.73
N LEU A 112 12.13 -5.05 10.15
CA LEU A 112 13.55 -5.33 10.22
C LEU A 112 13.87 -6.02 11.55
N THR A 113 15.01 -6.70 11.61
CA THR A 113 15.49 -7.38 12.83
C THR A 113 15.65 -6.43 14.01
N ASN A 114 15.83 -5.13 13.76
CA ASN A 114 15.91 -4.09 14.79
C ASN A 114 14.53 -3.52 15.18
N GLY A 115 13.43 -4.16 14.79
CA GLY A 115 12.07 -3.77 15.13
C GLY A 115 11.49 -2.61 14.30
N ARG A 116 12.28 -1.98 13.43
CA ARG A 116 11.77 -0.92 12.56
C ARG A 116 10.83 -1.51 11.50
N ARG A 117 9.74 -0.79 11.22
CA ARG A 117 8.80 -1.09 10.15
C ARG A 117 9.17 -0.30 8.90
N GLN A 118 9.06 -0.92 7.74
CA GLN A 118 9.12 -0.25 6.44
C GLN A 118 7.83 -0.55 5.71
N ILE A 119 7.05 0.48 5.38
CA ILE A 119 5.89 0.33 4.50
C ILE A 119 6.39 0.29 3.05
N THR A 120 5.98 -0.72 2.31
CA THR A 120 6.43 -1.00 0.94
C THR A 120 5.35 -0.80 -0.12
N ALA A 121 4.08 -0.77 0.29
CA ALA A 121 2.96 -0.40 -0.57
C ALA A 121 1.77 0.06 0.25
N TYR A 122 0.97 0.96 -0.33
CA TYR A 122 -0.38 1.28 0.16
C TYR A 122 -1.40 0.54 -0.67
N LEU A 123 -2.44 0.02 -0.02
CA LEU A 123 -3.62 -0.55 -0.63
C LEU A 123 -4.79 0.39 -0.33
N LEU A 124 -5.31 0.97 -1.39
CA LEU A 124 -6.39 1.95 -1.41
C LEU A 124 -7.68 1.28 -1.89
N PRO A 125 -8.85 1.94 -1.78
CA PRO A 125 -10.09 1.38 -2.28
C PRO A 125 -10.00 1.00 -3.76
N GLY A 126 -10.34 -0.25 -4.07
CA GLY A 126 -10.19 -0.89 -5.38
C GLY A 126 -8.95 -1.78 -5.49
N ASP A 127 -8.02 -1.70 -4.53
CA ASP A 127 -6.82 -2.52 -4.53
C ASP A 127 -7.06 -3.93 -4.02
N ILE A 128 -6.42 -4.91 -4.67
CA ILE A 128 -6.44 -6.31 -4.26
C ILE A 128 -5.04 -6.71 -3.83
N PHE A 129 -4.93 -7.23 -2.62
CA PHE A 129 -3.79 -8.02 -2.19
C PHE A 129 -4.00 -9.46 -2.62
N GLU A 130 -3.08 -9.96 -3.42
CA GLU A 130 -3.00 -11.35 -3.85
C GLU A 130 -1.53 -11.77 -3.86
N PRO A 131 -1.20 -13.02 -3.51
CA PRO A 131 0.17 -13.51 -3.59
C PRO A 131 0.58 -13.56 -5.06
N GLU A 132 1.70 -12.89 -5.37
CA GLU A 132 2.09 -12.48 -6.72
C GLU A 132 2.33 -13.65 -7.71
N LEU A 133 2.54 -14.88 -7.20
CA LEU A 133 2.91 -16.05 -8.00
C LEU A 133 2.09 -17.30 -7.67
N ASP A 134 1.83 -17.58 -6.39
CA ASP A 134 1.06 -18.74 -5.95
C ASP A 134 0.64 -18.56 -4.49
N PHE A 135 -0.66 -18.73 -4.19
CA PHE A 135 -1.18 -18.71 -2.82
C PHE A 135 -0.59 -19.80 -1.92
N ARG A 136 0.12 -20.81 -2.45
CA ARG A 136 0.84 -21.83 -1.68
C ARG A 136 2.19 -21.35 -1.14
N LEU A 137 2.71 -20.24 -1.65
CA LEU A 137 4.00 -19.74 -1.23
C LEU A 137 3.86 -18.86 0.01
N PRO A 138 4.79 -18.97 0.97
CA PRO A 138 4.85 -18.05 2.10
C PRO A 138 5.01 -16.60 1.65
N LEU A 139 4.34 -15.68 2.33
CA LEU A 139 4.47 -14.25 2.06
C LEU A 139 5.86 -13.73 2.43
N ASP A 140 6.40 -12.85 1.60
CA ASP A 140 7.66 -12.18 1.88
C ASP A 140 7.47 -10.87 2.68
N CYS A 141 6.23 -10.45 2.91
CA CYS A 141 5.84 -9.25 3.64
C CYS A 141 4.56 -9.48 4.44
N ALA A 142 4.29 -8.56 5.37
CA ALA A 142 3.03 -8.53 6.12
C ALA A 142 2.02 -7.59 5.46
N LEU A 143 0.74 -7.81 5.74
CA LEU A 143 -0.39 -6.96 5.34
C LEU A 143 -1.11 -6.50 6.59
N GLY A 144 -1.50 -5.23 6.66
CA GLY A 144 -2.30 -4.71 7.77
C GLY A 144 -3.07 -3.43 7.42
N THR A 145 -4.07 -3.10 8.22
CA THR A 145 -4.84 -1.87 8.07
C THR A 145 -4.11 -0.69 8.69
N LEU A 146 -4.11 0.46 8.02
CA LEU A 146 -3.66 1.74 8.59
C LEU A 146 -4.83 2.50 9.23
N THR A 147 -6.01 2.39 8.62
CA THR A 147 -7.27 2.95 9.12
C THR A 147 -8.29 1.86 9.37
N ALA A 148 -9.45 2.21 9.93
CA ALA A 148 -10.59 1.31 9.79
C ALA A 148 -10.83 1.08 8.29
N CYS A 149 -11.00 -0.19 7.90
CA CYS A 149 -11.16 -0.59 6.50
C CYS A 149 -12.43 -1.41 6.34
N ARG A 150 -13.05 -1.31 5.17
CA ARG A 150 -14.00 -2.31 4.68
C ARG A 150 -13.28 -3.18 3.64
N LEU A 151 -13.18 -4.47 3.91
CA LEU A 151 -12.43 -5.43 3.10
C LEU A 151 -13.31 -6.62 2.69
N THR A 152 -13.12 -7.16 1.50
CA THR A 152 -13.61 -8.49 1.13
C THR A 152 -12.45 -9.48 1.17
N LEU A 153 -12.65 -10.61 1.86
CA LEU A 153 -11.75 -11.76 1.75
C LEU A 153 -12.31 -12.67 0.65
N ILE A 154 -11.56 -12.84 -0.44
CA ILE A 154 -11.95 -13.69 -1.56
C ILE A 154 -11.21 -15.02 -1.39
N PRO A 155 -11.92 -16.13 -1.10
CA PRO A 155 -11.26 -17.43 -0.95
C PRO A 155 -10.39 -17.74 -2.17
N ARG A 156 -9.24 -18.37 -1.93
CA ARG A 156 -8.30 -18.74 -3.00
C ARG A 156 -8.99 -19.46 -4.16
N SER A 157 -9.85 -20.44 -3.87
CA SER A 157 -10.59 -21.19 -4.89
C SER A 157 -11.41 -20.27 -5.78
N ASP A 158 -12.10 -19.33 -5.17
CA ASP A 158 -13.03 -18.42 -5.85
C ASP A 158 -12.24 -17.42 -6.70
N TYR A 159 -11.09 -16.96 -6.20
CA TYR A 159 -10.18 -16.09 -6.94
C TYR A 159 -9.54 -16.82 -8.15
N GLU A 160 -9.05 -18.04 -7.98
CA GLU A 160 -8.52 -18.88 -9.06
C GLU A 160 -9.61 -19.18 -10.11
N ASP A 161 -10.83 -19.47 -9.67
CA ASP A 161 -11.99 -19.70 -10.53
C ASP A 161 -12.43 -18.45 -11.28
N LEU A 162 -12.37 -17.27 -10.64
CA LEU A 162 -12.63 -15.98 -11.27
C LEU A 162 -11.69 -15.74 -12.43
N ILE A 163 -10.37 -15.86 -12.20
CA ILE A 163 -9.35 -15.68 -13.23
C ILE A 163 -9.57 -16.64 -14.39
N ARG A 164 -9.86 -17.91 -14.11
CA ARG A 164 -10.07 -18.94 -15.14
C ARG A 164 -11.31 -18.69 -15.98
N ARG A 165 -12.42 -18.27 -15.36
CA ARG A 165 -13.70 -18.07 -16.05
C ARG A 165 -13.79 -16.71 -16.75
N ARG A 166 -13.01 -15.71 -16.32
CA ARG A 166 -13.12 -14.31 -16.78
C ARG A 166 -11.78 -13.75 -17.29
N PRO A 167 -11.36 -14.10 -18.52
CA PRO A 167 -10.06 -13.67 -19.07
C PRO A 167 -9.84 -12.15 -19.11
N ARG A 168 -10.91 -11.36 -19.29
CA ARG A 168 -10.81 -9.89 -19.28
C ARG A 168 -10.50 -9.34 -17.89
N ILE A 169 -11.11 -9.91 -16.84
CA ILE A 169 -10.79 -9.58 -15.45
C ILE A 169 -9.36 -10.01 -15.13
N ALA A 170 -8.96 -11.22 -15.54
CA ALA A 170 -7.59 -11.70 -15.37
C ALA A 170 -6.55 -10.76 -16.01
N LEU A 171 -6.82 -10.27 -17.22
CA LEU A 171 -5.97 -9.29 -17.88
C LEU A 171 -5.91 -7.96 -17.12
N ALA A 172 -7.05 -7.45 -16.64
CA ALA A 172 -7.08 -6.22 -15.85
C ALA A 172 -6.31 -6.34 -14.53
N LEU A 173 -6.41 -7.49 -13.84
CA LEU A 173 -5.62 -7.80 -12.64
C LEU A 173 -4.12 -7.85 -12.96
N GLN A 174 -3.74 -8.43 -14.10
CA GLN A 174 -2.34 -8.42 -14.54
C GLN A 174 -1.83 -7.00 -14.79
N MET A 175 -2.62 -6.12 -15.41
CA MET A 175 -2.24 -4.71 -15.60
C MET A 175 -2.12 -3.97 -14.26
N ALA A 176 -3.00 -4.27 -13.30
CA ALA A 176 -2.90 -3.76 -11.94
C ALA A 176 -1.58 -4.20 -11.27
N ARG A 177 -1.19 -5.48 -11.38
CA ARG A 177 0.11 -5.98 -10.87
C ARG A 177 1.30 -5.32 -11.54
N LEU A 178 1.26 -5.10 -12.85
CA LEU A 178 2.33 -4.38 -13.56
C LEU A 178 2.44 -2.92 -13.09
N THR A 179 1.31 -2.28 -12.82
CA THR A 179 1.25 -0.94 -12.23
C THR A 179 1.85 -0.91 -10.81
N GLU A 180 1.55 -1.92 -9.98
CA GLU A 180 2.13 -2.06 -8.64
C GLU A 180 3.66 -2.25 -8.71
N ALA A 181 4.15 -3.09 -9.63
CA ALA A 181 5.58 -3.27 -9.86
C ALA A 181 6.26 -1.98 -10.35
N ALA A 182 5.58 -1.19 -11.20
CA ALA A 182 6.07 0.11 -11.65
C ALA A 182 6.11 1.13 -10.50
N THR A 183 5.08 1.14 -9.66
CA THR A 183 5.01 1.96 -8.45
C THR A 183 6.15 1.62 -7.50
N LEU A 184 6.47 0.34 -7.29
CA LEU A 184 7.59 -0.07 -6.44
C LEU A 184 8.94 0.44 -6.99
N ARG A 185 9.16 0.37 -8.30
CA ARG A 185 10.36 0.95 -8.93
C ARG A 185 10.44 2.45 -8.74
N GLU A 186 9.31 3.15 -8.88
CA GLU A 186 9.24 4.59 -8.63
C GLU A 186 9.55 4.92 -7.17
N TRP A 187 9.08 4.11 -6.22
CA TRP A 187 9.38 4.27 -4.81
C TRP A 187 10.86 4.03 -4.48
N ILE A 188 11.53 3.08 -5.15
CA ILE A 188 12.97 2.89 -5.03
C ILE A 188 13.71 4.16 -5.47
N THR A 189 13.36 4.72 -6.64
CA THR A 189 13.93 6.00 -7.12
C THR A 189 13.65 7.13 -6.14
N ASN A 190 12.42 7.21 -5.63
CA ASN A 190 11.99 8.21 -4.67
C ASN A 190 12.85 8.17 -3.39
N LEU A 191 13.07 6.98 -2.82
CA LEU A 191 13.88 6.80 -1.62
C LEU A 191 15.39 6.99 -1.87
N GLY A 192 15.88 6.68 -3.07
CA GLY A 192 17.30 6.74 -3.42
C GLY A 192 17.78 8.13 -3.86
N SER A 193 16.92 8.91 -4.52
CA SER A 193 17.37 10.09 -5.28
C SER A 193 16.65 11.39 -4.94
N ARG A 194 15.44 11.36 -4.37
CA ARG A 194 14.69 12.58 -4.02
C ARG A 194 15.00 13.06 -2.60
N SER A 195 14.94 14.37 -2.38
CA SER A 195 15.01 15.03 -1.08
C SER A 195 13.73 14.79 -0.25
N GLY A 196 13.74 15.07 1.05
CA GLY A 196 12.57 14.88 1.92
C GLY A 196 11.28 15.56 1.41
N PRO A 197 11.32 16.86 1.03
CA PRO A 197 10.20 17.55 0.40
C PRO A 197 9.73 16.95 -0.92
N GLU A 198 10.65 16.63 -1.82
CA GLU A 198 10.34 15.95 -3.10
C GLU A 198 9.65 14.60 -2.85
N ARG A 199 10.15 13.80 -1.90
CA ARG A 199 9.58 12.49 -1.53
C ARG A 199 8.14 12.57 -1.07
N LEU A 200 7.88 13.48 -0.13
CA LEU A 200 6.54 13.66 0.40
C LEU A 200 5.61 14.24 -0.68
N ALA A 201 6.07 15.21 -1.47
CA ALA A 201 5.29 15.76 -2.57
C ALA A 201 4.90 14.69 -3.60
N HIS A 202 5.83 13.82 -3.98
CA HIS A 202 5.58 12.68 -4.88
C HIS A 202 4.55 11.73 -4.31
N PHE A 203 4.72 11.33 -3.04
CA PHE A 203 3.77 10.46 -2.36
C PHE A 203 2.34 11.04 -2.33
N LEU A 204 2.20 12.33 -2.04
CA LEU A 204 0.89 13.00 -2.02
C LEU A 204 0.25 13.06 -3.41
N CYS A 205 1.04 13.34 -4.46
CA CYS A 205 0.57 13.31 -5.85
C CYS A 205 0.10 11.90 -6.26
N GLU A 206 0.87 10.86 -5.91
CA GLU A 206 0.51 9.46 -6.19
C GLU A 206 -0.79 9.05 -5.51
N ILE A 207 -0.93 9.31 -4.21
CA ILE A 207 -2.13 8.93 -3.45
C ILE A 207 -3.37 9.66 -4.00
N LEU A 208 -3.26 10.97 -4.29
CA LEU A 208 -4.36 11.71 -4.92
C LEU A 208 -4.73 11.09 -6.27
N PHE A 209 -3.75 10.79 -7.12
CA PHE A 209 -4.00 10.21 -8.44
C PHE A 209 -4.75 8.88 -8.34
N ARG A 210 -4.29 7.98 -7.46
CA ARG A 210 -4.89 6.65 -7.27
C ARG A 210 -6.30 6.73 -6.69
N LEU A 211 -6.54 7.59 -5.70
CA LEU A 211 -7.88 7.77 -5.11
C LEU A 211 -8.86 8.43 -6.10
N ARG A 212 -8.38 9.33 -6.97
CA ARG A 212 -9.23 9.91 -8.02
C ARG A 212 -9.70 8.84 -9.01
N ALA A 213 -8.82 7.91 -9.38
CA ALA A 213 -9.15 6.83 -10.30
C ALA A 213 -10.28 5.93 -9.78
N THR A 214 -10.44 5.81 -8.45
CA THR A 214 -11.49 4.98 -7.83
C THR A 214 -12.64 5.78 -7.24
N GLY A 215 -12.61 7.11 -7.31
CA GLY A 215 -13.68 8.00 -6.82
C GLY A 215 -13.61 8.38 -5.35
N PHE A 216 -12.50 8.10 -4.68
CA PHE A 216 -12.25 8.40 -3.27
C PHE A 216 -11.52 9.74 -3.04
N ALA A 217 -11.38 10.53 -4.11
CA ALA A 217 -10.83 11.87 -4.06
C ALA A 217 -11.57 12.80 -5.03
N SER A 218 -11.63 14.06 -4.65
CA SER A 218 -11.98 15.15 -5.56
C SER A 218 -10.76 15.55 -6.40
N GLU A 219 -10.86 16.61 -7.20
CA GLU A 219 -9.79 17.02 -8.11
C GLU A 219 -8.43 17.21 -7.43
N ASN A 220 -8.42 17.92 -6.29
CA ASN A 220 -7.19 18.33 -5.59
C ASN A 220 -7.23 18.00 -4.08
N GLN A 221 -8.16 17.16 -3.64
CA GLN A 221 -8.37 16.94 -2.22
C GLN A 221 -8.91 15.55 -1.92
N PHE A 222 -8.42 15.00 -0.82
CA PHE A 222 -8.76 13.65 -0.36
C PHE A 222 -8.65 13.54 1.16
N SER A 223 -9.24 12.47 1.71
CA SER A 223 -9.03 12.10 3.11
C SER A 223 -7.60 11.60 3.30
N PHE A 224 -6.87 12.20 4.23
CA PHE A 224 -5.49 11.87 4.57
C PHE A 224 -5.38 11.39 6.02
N PRO A 225 -5.78 10.14 6.30
CA PRO A 225 -5.77 9.55 7.64
C PRO A 225 -4.42 8.93 8.04
N ILE A 226 -3.35 9.20 7.27
CA ILE A 226 -2.02 8.63 7.45
C ILE A 226 -1.27 9.39 8.55
N THR A 227 -0.68 8.67 9.51
CA THR A 227 0.05 9.29 10.61
C THR A 227 1.46 9.72 10.20
N GLN A 228 2.11 10.56 11.00
CA GLN A 228 3.52 10.92 10.78
C GLN A 228 4.46 9.71 10.94
N ALA A 229 4.09 8.73 11.77
CA ALA A 229 4.84 7.48 11.92
C ALA A 229 4.70 6.61 10.68
N ASP A 230 3.49 6.49 10.11
CA ASP A 230 3.29 5.78 8.84
C ASP A 230 4.06 6.46 7.70
N LEU A 231 4.06 7.79 7.64
CA LEU A 231 4.86 8.53 6.67
C LEU A 231 6.37 8.33 6.87
N ALA A 232 6.83 8.25 8.12
CA ALA A 232 8.23 7.96 8.43
C ALA A 232 8.63 6.56 7.91
N ASP A 233 7.81 5.56 8.23
CA ASP A 233 7.97 4.17 7.78
C ASP A 233 7.83 4.01 6.26
N THR A 234 7.13 4.94 5.59
CA THR A 234 6.96 4.94 4.13
C THR A 234 8.15 5.60 3.43
N LEU A 235 8.53 6.80 3.88
CA LEU A 235 9.45 7.69 3.16
C LEU A 235 10.92 7.51 3.59
N GLY A 236 11.20 6.61 4.52
CA GLY A 236 12.53 6.38 5.07
C GLY A 236 13.07 7.60 5.82
N MET A 237 12.17 8.37 6.46
CA MET A 237 12.49 9.59 7.19
C MET A 237 12.16 9.41 8.68
N SER A 238 12.76 10.22 9.56
CA SER A 238 12.31 10.25 10.96
C SER A 238 10.97 11.01 11.09
N CYS A 239 10.17 10.71 12.11
CA CYS A 239 8.92 11.46 12.38
C CYS A 239 9.16 12.97 12.49
N VAL A 240 10.28 13.39 13.11
CA VAL A 240 10.67 14.81 13.22
C VAL A 240 10.95 15.41 11.85
N HIS A 241 11.62 14.67 10.96
CA HIS A 241 11.88 15.13 9.60
C HIS A 241 10.57 15.21 8.78
N VAL A 242 9.71 14.20 8.86
CA VAL A 242 8.37 14.21 8.25
C VAL A 242 7.59 15.46 8.68
N ASN A 243 7.57 15.76 9.99
CA ASN A 243 6.92 16.94 10.53
C ASN A 243 7.46 18.23 9.91
N ARG A 244 8.79 18.39 9.86
CA ARG A 244 9.46 19.56 9.27
C ARG A 244 9.10 19.72 7.79
N VAL A 245 9.06 18.62 7.05
CA VAL A 245 8.71 18.62 5.62
C VAL A 245 7.25 19.01 5.42
N LEU A 246 6.31 18.43 6.18
CA LEU A 246 4.90 18.82 6.16
C LEU A 246 4.72 20.32 6.44
N GLN A 247 5.41 20.85 7.44
CA GLN A 247 5.37 22.29 7.77
C GLN A 247 5.97 23.15 6.65
N LYS A 248 7.03 22.67 5.97
CA LYS A 248 7.58 23.36 4.81
C LYS A 248 6.56 23.42 3.66
N LEU A 249 5.97 22.30 3.26
CA LEU A 249 4.97 22.28 2.16
C LEU A 249 3.76 23.17 2.47
N ARG A 250 3.34 23.26 3.74
CA ARG A 250 2.29 24.19 4.20
C ARG A 250 2.72 25.65 4.11
N ARG A 251 3.91 25.99 4.62
CA ARG A 251 4.45 27.36 4.56
C ARG A 251 4.67 27.84 3.13
N ASP A 252 5.07 26.96 2.22
CA ASP A 252 5.24 27.26 0.80
C ASP A 252 3.88 27.37 0.06
N GLY A 253 2.77 27.10 0.76
CA GLY A 253 1.41 27.18 0.22
C GLY A 253 1.14 26.12 -0.85
N LEU A 254 1.84 24.96 -0.78
CA LEU A 254 1.64 23.85 -1.71
C LEU A 254 0.49 22.95 -1.26
N ILE A 255 0.34 22.76 0.05
CA ILE A 255 -0.71 21.94 0.65
C ILE A 255 -1.37 22.64 1.84
N GLU A 256 -2.60 22.23 2.11
CA GLU A 256 -3.31 22.50 3.35
C GLU A 256 -3.70 21.15 3.99
N LEU A 257 -3.53 21.05 5.30
CA LEU A 257 -4.00 19.90 6.08
C LEU A 257 -4.93 20.42 7.19
N SER A 258 -6.22 20.08 7.10
CA SER A 258 -7.25 20.47 8.06
C SER A 258 -8.00 19.22 8.53
N GLY A 259 -7.89 18.91 9.82
CA GLY A 259 -8.36 17.63 10.36
C GLY A 259 -7.67 16.44 9.67
N ARG A 260 -8.46 15.54 9.08
CA ARG A 260 -7.98 14.41 8.27
C ARG A 260 -8.12 14.67 6.77
N LYS A 261 -8.14 15.92 6.32
CA LYS A 261 -8.34 16.29 4.92
C LYS A 261 -7.10 16.99 4.39
N LEU A 262 -6.56 16.50 3.28
CA LEU A 262 -5.43 17.12 2.60
C LEU A 262 -5.93 17.76 1.30
N THR A 263 -5.63 19.05 1.14
CA THR A 263 -5.90 19.83 -0.07
C THR A 263 -4.58 20.22 -0.72
N ILE A 264 -4.41 19.94 -2.00
CA ILE A 264 -3.28 20.43 -2.79
C ILE A 264 -3.67 21.80 -3.35
N LEU A 265 -3.05 22.85 -2.82
CA LEU A 265 -3.38 24.25 -3.16
C LEU A 265 -2.77 24.67 -4.50
N LYS A 266 -1.60 24.14 -4.83
CA LYS A 266 -0.88 24.41 -6.08
C LYS A 266 -0.50 23.09 -6.76
N PRO A 267 -1.43 22.45 -7.49
CA PRO A 267 -1.19 21.13 -8.08
C PRO A 267 0.05 21.07 -8.97
N ASP A 268 0.23 22.05 -9.86
CA ASP A 268 1.39 22.07 -10.76
C ASP A 268 2.68 22.34 -9.99
N GLY A 269 2.66 23.25 -9.01
CA GLY A 269 3.82 23.50 -8.15
C GLY A 269 4.23 22.27 -7.34
N LEU A 270 3.27 21.48 -6.83
CA LEU A 270 3.57 20.25 -6.10
C LEU A 270 4.10 19.16 -7.03
N LYS A 271 3.53 19.01 -8.24
CA LYS A 271 4.04 18.08 -9.25
C LYS A 271 5.45 18.43 -9.70
N SER A 272 5.74 19.71 -9.94
CA SER A 272 7.07 20.18 -10.29
C SER A 272 8.06 19.93 -9.17
N LEU A 273 7.71 20.21 -7.91
CA LEU A 273 8.56 19.88 -6.76
C LEU A 273 8.80 18.37 -6.65
N ALA A 274 7.81 17.55 -6.97
CA ALA A 274 7.91 16.10 -6.87
C ALA A 274 8.64 15.45 -8.07
N GLU A 275 8.86 16.19 -9.16
CA GLU A 275 9.13 15.61 -10.48
C GLU A 275 8.13 14.49 -10.81
N PHE A 276 6.85 14.74 -10.52
CA PHE A 276 5.81 13.71 -10.60
C PHE A 276 5.26 13.60 -12.03
N ASP A 277 5.43 12.42 -12.62
CA ASP A 277 4.74 11.96 -13.82
C ASP A 277 3.91 10.71 -13.50
N ALA A 278 2.62 10.73 -13.84
CA ALA A 278 1.70 9.62 -13.59
C ALA A 278 1.78 8.50 -14.64
N SER A 279 2.70 8.55 -15.60
CA SER A 279 2.85 7.54 -16.66
C SER A 279 2.99 6.11 -16.12
N TYR A 280 3.74 5.92 -15.03
CA TYR A 280 3.90 4.61 -14.39
C TYR A 280 2.61 4.06 -13.74
N LEU A 281 1.61 4.92 -13.51
CA LEU A 281 0.30 4.56 -12.96
C LEU A 281 -0.76 4.26 -14.05
N LYS A 282 -0.43 4.52 -15.31
CA LYS A 282 -1.33 4.39 -16.47
C LYS A 282 -0.93 3.22 -17.37
N VAL A 283 -0.61 2.08 -16.78
CA VAL A 283 -0.31 0.86 -17.55
C VAL A 283 -1.62 0.32 -18.11
N ASP A 284 -1.92 0.55 -19.38
CA ASP A 284 -3.13 0.02 -20.03
C ASP A 284 -2.84 -1.23 -20.88
N ALA A 285 -3.88 -2.01 -21.17
CA ALA A 285 -3.79 -3.15 -22.07
C ALA A 285 -3.97 -2.76 -23.54
N THR A 286 -3.91 -1.47 -23.87
CA THR A 286 -4.06 -1.00 -25.24
C THR A 286 -2.93 -1.60 -26.06
N PRO A 287 -3.21 -2.37 -27.14
CA PRO A 287 -2.16 -2.91 -27.98
C PRO A 287 -1.31 -1.75 -28.49
N LEU A 288 0.00 -1.79 -28.23
CA LEU A 288 0.95 -0.96 -28.95
C LEU A 288 0.69 -1.22 -30.43
N ARG A 289 0.11 -0.26 -31.14
CA ARG A 289 0.07 -0.34 -32.60
C ARG A 289 1.53 -0.42 -33.04
N PRO A 290 1.95 -1.45 -33.80
CA PRO A 290 3.30 -1.46 -34.31
C PRO A 290 3.50 -0.17 -35.11
N ASN A 291 4.53 0.60 -34.76
CA ASN A 291 4.89 1.81 -35.46
C ASN A 291 4.96 1.50 -36.95
N SER A 292 4.04 2.02 -37.76
CA SER A 292 4.06 1.90 -39.22
C SER A 292 5.12 2.82 -39.85
N SER A 293 6.20 3.09 -39.13
CA SER A 293 7.28 3.99 -39.54
C SER A 293 8.64 3.38 -39.19
N ALA A 294 9.00 2.32 -39.90
CA ALA A 294 10.38 1.87 -40.02
C ALA A 294 10.75 1.74 -41.51
N ARG A 295 11.09 2.93 -42.05
CA ARG A 295 11.92 3.29 -43.22
C ARG A 295 11.52 2.88 -44.66
N PRO A 296 11.65 3.82 -45.63
CA PRO A 296 11.74 3.46 -47.05
C PRO A 296 13.09 2.78 -47.32
N ALA A 297 13.06 1.83 -48.25
CA ALA A 297 14.22 1.13 -48.77
C ALA A 297 15.25 2.13 -49.33
N ALA A 298 16.52 1.86 -49.03
CA ALA A 298 17.68 2.34 -49.77
C ALA A 298 18.46 1.11 -50.23
#